data_AF-A0A2U3KM91-F1
#
_entry.id   AF-A0A2U3KM91-F1
#
_cell.length_a   1.000
_cell.length_b   1.000
_cell.length_c   1.000
_cell.angle_alpha   90.00
_cell.angle_beta   90.00
_cell.angle_gamma   90.00
#
_symmetry.space_group_name_H-M   'P 1'
#
loop_
_entity.id
_entity.type
_entity.pdbx_description
1 polymer ?
#
loop_
_entity_poly.entity_id
_entity_poly.type
_entity_poly.pdbx_seq_one_letter_code
_entity_poly.pdbx_strand_id
1 'polypeptide(L)'
;MAEHALLSASSAHRWLHCQPSARLEEKFENETSEAAKEGTAAHALAEYKLRDLKTKKPKSTYDSPELERITDVYTLYARELIAEAVKRTPDASVLVEQKLDYSHLAPEGFGTADLLIVSNGILDVVDAKFGRNRVFAENNPQLKLYALGALDMFGFLYDIKTVRMTICQPRLDHISSFELSVDELIDWAETELKPLAALAFKGEGEFIAGDHCKYCRARSQCRARADANLELAKLDFKKPDLLTDEEMAGVLVQVNELEAWAKDVWVYAEKAAINQSKRWPGYKLITVKGKRKYTDEAQIAERVLAAGDYKEEDIYTVDLIGITAMTHLLGQKQFTSLLSDLCVAPPSRPGLAVESDKRKEWNPIDAAKADFEDGL
;
A
#
# COMPACT_ATOMS: atom_id res chain seq x y z
N MET A 1 4.74 17.40 -32.71
CA MET A 1 4.44 17.11 -31.29
C MET A 1 5.73 17.36 -30.53
N ALA A 2 5.70 18.14 -29.45
CA ALA A 2 6.89 18.31 -28.62
C ALA A 2 7.31 16.94 -28.08
N GLU A 3 8.59 16.62 -28.18
CA GLU A 3 9.18 15.43 -27.58
C GLU A 3 8.86 15.49 -26.07
N HIS A 4 8.25 14.44 -25.52
CA HIS A 4 7.92 14.37 -24.10
C HIS A 4 8.78 13.27 -23.48
N ALA A 5 9.77 13.67 -22.67
CA ALA A 5 10.53 12.72 -21.86
C ALA A 5 9.60 12.00 -20.87
N LEU A 6 9.71 10.68 -20.79
CA LEU A 6 9.03 9.88 -19.76
C LEU A 6 9.40 10.37 -18.36
N LEU A 7 10.68 10.66 -18.14
CA LEU A 7 11.25 11.16 -16.89
C LEU A 7 11.54 12.66 -16.97
N SER A 8 10.52 13.45 -17.32
CA SER A 8 10.65 14.91 -17.39
C SER A 8 10.87 15.54 -16.01
N ALA A 9 11.61 16.65 -15.96
CA ALA A 9 11.96 17.31 -14.70
C ALA A 9 10.71 17.84 -13.97
N SER A 10 9.74 18.36 -14.73
CA SER A 10 8.46 18.86 -14.18
C SER A 10 7.58 17.77 -13.57
N SER A 11 7.83 16.49 -13.91
CA SER A 11 7.17 15.34 -13.30
C SER A 11 8.04 14.58 -12.30
N ALA A 12 9.27 15.05 -12.02
CA ALA A 12 10.24 14.37 -11.17
C ALA A 12 9.74 14.03 -9.78
N HIS A 13 9.00 14.95 -9.16
CA HIS A 13 8.38 14.68 -7.88
C HIS A 13 7.45 13.46 -7.92
N ARG A 14 6.80 13.12 -9.04
CA ARG A 14 5.97 11.92 -9.15
C ARG A 14 6.82 10.66 -9.29
N TRP A 15 7.65 10.59 -10.33
CA TRP A 15 8.36 9.36 -10.65
C TRP A 15 9.50 9.03 -9.67
N LEU A 16 10.01 10.01 -8.91
CA LEU A 16 10.92 9.73 -7.78
C LEU A 16 10.22 9.11 -6.57
N HIS A 17 8.96 9.49 -6.31
CA HIS A 17 8.22 8.97 -5.15
C HIS A 17 7.42 7.70 -5.47
N CYS A 18 7.01 7.51 -6.72
CA CYS A 18 6.20 6.37 -7.16
C CYS A 18 6.71 5.95 -8.53
N GLN A 19 7.82 5.19 -8.54
CA GLN A 19 8.57 4.84 -9.74
C GLN A 19 7.71 4.14 -10.82
N PRO A 20 6.89 3.12 -10.50
CA PRO A 20 6.08 2.44 -11.51
C PRO A 20 4.97 3.35 -12.09
N SER A 21 4.70 4.52 -11.48
CA SER A 21 3.72 5.46 -12.02
C SER A 21 4.14 5.99 -13.39
N ALA A 22 5.45 6.13 -13.67
CA ALA A 22 5.95 6.67 -14.93
C ALA A 22 5.40 5.90 -16.14
N ARG A 23 5.53 4.57 -16.12
CA ARG A 23 4.99 3.66 -17.16
C ARG A 23 3.49 3.44 -17.04
N LEU A 24 2.93 3.41 -15.81
CA LEU A 24 1.48 3.26 -15.63
C LEU A 24 0.70 4.38 -16.33
N GLU A 25 1.21 5.61 -16.25
CA GLU A 25 0.58 6.80 -16.83
C GLU A 25 0.52 6.77 -18.36
N GLU A 26 1.34 5.99 -19.06
CA GLU A 26 1.29 5.83 -20.52
C GLU A 26 -0.03 5.19 -21.01
N LYS A 27 -0.75 4.50 -20.11
CA LYS A 27 -2.06 3.89 -20.41
C LYS A 27 -3.21 4.89 -20.41
N PHE A 28 -2.95 6.15 -20.09
CA PHE A 28 -3.96 7.19 -19.92
C PHE A 28 -3.68 8.37 -20.86
N GLU A 29 -4.74 8.98 -21.36
CA GLU A 29 -4.63 10.17 -22.21
C GLU A 29 -3.91 11.32 -21.48
N ASN A 30 -3.05 12.02 -22.21
CA ASN A 30 -2.32 13.18 -21.69
C ASN A 30 -3.15 14.46 -21.92
N GLU A 31 -4.13 14.69 -21.04
CA GLU A 31 -4.95 15.89 -21.08
C GLU A 31 -4.22 17.10 -20.46
N THR A 32 -4.20 18.22 -21.18
CA THR A 32 -3.66 19.48 -20.68
C THR A 32 -4.78 20.33 -20.09
N SER A 33 -4.66 20.71 -18.82
CA SER A 33 -5.62 21.60 -18.16
C SER A 33 -5.51 23.05 -18.67
N GLU A 34 -6.59 23.81 -18.54
CA GLU A 34 -6.59 25.25 -18.86
C GLU A 34 -5.51 26.02 -18.09
N ALA A 35 -5.26 25.64 -16.83
CA ALA A 35 -4.18 26.23 -16.03
C ALA A 35 -2.78 25.93 -16.59
N ALA A 36 -2.56 24.74 -17.16
CA ALA A 36 -1.28 24.41 -17.80
C ALA A 36 -1.09 25.15 -19.13
N LYS A 37 -2.17 25.37 -19.90
CA LYS A 37 -2.14 26.20 -21.11
C LYS A 37 -1.89 27.68 -20.80
N GLU A 38 -2.56 28.24 -19.77
CA GLU A 38 -2.30 29.60 -19.26
C GLU A 38 -0.84 29.74 -18.81
N GLY A 39 -0.32 28.76 -18.07
CA GLY A 39 1.08 28.73 -17.65
C GLY A 39 2.05 28.74 -18.84
N THR A 40 1.81 27.93 -19.86
CA THR A 40 2.62 27.89 -21.09
C THR A 40 2.64 29.26 -21.79
N ALA A 41 1.49 29.94 -21.85
CA ALA A 41 1.41 31.29 -22.39
C ALA A 41 2.19 32.32 -21.55
N ALA A 42 2.16 32.18 -20.21
CA ALA A 42 2.93 33.01 -19.30
C ALA A 42 4.44 32.86 -19.50
N HIS A 43 4.95 31.62 -19.62
CA HIS A 43 6.38 31.36 -19.90
C HIS A 43 6.80 31.99 -21.23
N ALA A 44 6.04 31.78 -22.30
CA ALA A 44 6.35 32.37 -23.61
C ALA A 44 6.39 33.91 -23.56
N LEU A 45 5.46 34.54 -22.84
CA LEU A 45 5.43 36.00 -22.68
C LEU A 45 6.60 36.50 -21.81
N ALA A 46 6.95 35.78 -20.74
CA ALA A 46 8.10 36.07 -19.89
C ALA A 46 9.42 35.95 -20.66
N GLU A 47 9.61 34.90 -21.46
CA GLU A 47 10.78 34.73 -22.34
C GLU A 47 10.91 35.94 -23.28
N TYR A 48 9.82 36.30 -23.97
CA TYR A 48 9.82 37.45 -24.89
C TYR A 48 10.25 38.75 -24.19
N LYS A 49 9.78 38.97 -22.95
CA LYS A 49 10.15 40.14 -22.13
C LYS A 49 11.62 40.10 -21.68
N LEU A 50 12.13 38.94 -21.30
CA LEU A 50 13.52 38.74 -20.88
C LEU A 50 14.51 38.87 -22.03
N ARG A 51 14.14 38.47 -23.25
CA ARG A 51 14.95 38.69 -24.47
C ARG A 51 14.88 40.12 -25.01
N ASP A 52 14.57 41.09 -24.14
CA ASP A 52 14.43 42.52 -24.45
C ASP A 52 13.53 42.82 -25.65
N LEU A 53 12.43 42.07 -25.81
CA LEU A 53 11.44 42.29 -26.86
C LEU A 53 12.02 42.15 -28.29
N LYS A 54 13.17 41.48 -28.45
CA LYS A 54 13.88 41.31 -29.73
C LYS A 54 13.23 40.25 -30.63
N THR A 55 12.37 39.40 -30.06
CA THR A 55 11.64 38.35 -30.79
C THR A 55 10.21 38.79 -31.11
N LYS A 56 9.44 37.98 -31.84
CA LYS A 56 8.02 38.30 -32.08
C LYS A 56 7.22 38.02 -30.81
N LYS A 57 6.44 38.99 -30.33
CA LYS A 57 5.55 38.79 -29.18
C LYS A 57 4.64 37.57 -29.42
N PRO A 58 4.61 36.58 -28.50
CA PRO A 58 3.69 35.45 -28.60
C PRO A 58 2.25 35.96 -28.47
N LYS A 59 1.33 35.30 -29.18
CA LYS A 59 -0.11 35.56 -29.07
C LYS A 59 -0.78 34.37 -28.41
N SER A 60 -1.65 34.63 -27.45
CA SER A 60 -2.37 33.60 -26.71
C SER A 60 -3.81 33.99 -26.45
N THR A 61 -4.70 33.00 -26.36
CA THR A 61 -6.07 33.22 -25.89
C THR A 61 -6.14 33.62 -24.41
N TYR A 62 -5.04 33.46 -23.68
CA TYR A 62 -4.91 33.83 -22.26
C TYR A 62 -4.29 35.24 -22.05
N ASP A 63 -4.00 35.97 -23.14
CA ASP A 63 -3.45 37.33 -23.07
C ASP A 63 -4.39 38.23 -22.25
N SER A 64 -3.90 38.72 -21.12
CA SER A 64 -4.69 39.52 -20.18
C SER A 64 -3.80 40.50 -19.38
N PRO A 65 -4.38 41.56 -18.81
CA PRO A 65 -3.62 42.47 -17.92
C PRO A 65 -3.00 41.75 -16.72
N GLU A 66 -3.63 40.69 -16.22
CA GLU A 66 -3.06 39.88 -15.15
C GLU A 66 -1.82 39.11 -15.61
N LEU A 67 -1.88 38.46 -16.78
CA LEU A 67 -0.76 37.73 -17.38
C LEU A 67 0.45 38.66 -17.63
N GLU A 68 0.18 39.88 -18.13
CA GLU A 68 1.19 40.91 -18.31
C GLU A 68 1.85 41.27 -16.96
N ARG A 69 1.05 41.58 -15.94
CA ARG A 69 1.55 41.96 -14.61
C ARG A 69 2.41 40.86 -13.97
N ILE A 70 1.96 39.61 -13.98
CA ILE A 70 2.70 38.52 -13.33
C ILE A 70 4.00 38.19 -14.07
N THR A 71 4.03 38.32 -15.40
CA THR A 71 5.26 38.14 -16.19
C THR A 71 6.21 39.32 -16.03
N ASP A 72 5.71 40.55 -15.84
CA ASP A 72 6.56 41.72 -15.53
C ASP A 72 7.29 41.56 -14.19
N VAL A 73 6.59 41.07 -13.16
CA VAL A 73 7.20 40.82 -11.84
C VAL A 73 8.35 39.81 -11.94
N TYR A 74 8.14 38.68 -12.63
CA TYR A 74 9.22 37.72 -12.86
C TYR A 74 10.37 38.32 -13.67
N THR A 75 10.06 39.04 -14.76
CA THR A 75 11.08 39.64 -15.64
C THR A 75 11.93 40.66 -14.87
N LEU A 76 11.31 41.46 -14.00
CA LEU A 76 12.01 42.42 -13.14
C LEU A 76 12.99 41.70 -12.20
N TYR A 77 12.49 40.70 -11.48
CA TYR A 77 13.31 39.90 -10.57
C TYR A 77 14.50 39.22 -11.29
N ALA A 78 14.24 38.59 -12.43
CA ALA A 78 15.27 37.98 -13.25
C ALA A 78 16.32 38.99 -13.74
N ARG A 79 15.91 40.20 -14.14
CA ARG A 79 16.83 41.28 -14.52
C ARG A 79 17.70 41.76 -13.37
N GLU A 80 17.14 41.84 -12.16
CA GLU A 80 17.92 42.18 -10.96
C GLU A 80 19.00 41.13 -10.69
N LEU A 81 18.65 39.84 -10.74
CA LEU A 81 19.62 38.75 -10.61
C LEU A 81 20.73 38.79 -11.67
N ILE A 82 20.35 39.04 -12.94
CA ILE A 82 21.31 39.17 -14.04
C ILE A 82 22.25 40.35 -13.78
N ALA A 83 21.74 41.52 -13.38
CA ALA A 83 22.54 42.69 -13.11
C ALA A 83 23.51 42.47 -11.94
N GLU A 84 23.07 41.78 -10.87
CA GLU A 84 23.93 41.38 -9.75
C GLU A 84 25.06 40.44 -10.19
N ALA A 85 24.73 39.43 -11.00
CA ALA A 85 25.71 38.48 -11.51
C ALA A 85 26.75 39.15 -12.42
N VAL A 86 26.33 40.01 -13.35
CA VAL A 86 27.21 40.77 -14.25
C VAL A 86 28.09 41.75 -13.46
N LYS A 87 27.56 42.38 -12.41
CA LYS A 87 28.34 43.25 -11.52
C LYS A 87 29.43 42.50 -10.78
N ARG A 88 29.16 41.25 -10.37
CA ARG A 88 30.12 40.35 -9.71
C ARG A 88 31.15 39.81 -10.69
N THR A 89 30.72 39.45 -11.90
CA THR A 89 31.51 38.77 -12.93
C THR A 89 31.14 39.34 -14.29
N PRO A 90 31.96 40.24 -14.87
CA PRO A 90 31.64 40.87 -16.15
C PRO A 90 31.40 39.89 -17.31
N ASP A 91 31.99 38.69 -17.24
CA ASP A 91 31.86 37.59 -18.17
C ASP A 91 30.79 36.55 -17.76
N ALA A 92 29.85 36.92 -16.88
CA ALA A 92 28.73 36.06 -16.49
C ALA A 92 27.95 35.56 -17.73
N SER A 93 27.74 34.25 -17.79
CA SER A 93 26.91 33.63 -18.83
C SER A 93 25.46 33.62 -18.41
N VAL A 94 24.59 34.22 -19.22
CA VAL A 94 23.14 34.29 -18.98
C VAL A 94 22.41 33.58 -20.10
N LEU A 95 21.63 32.55 -19.76
CA LEU A 95 20.84 31.78 -20.71
C LEU A 95 19.36 31.82 -20.33
N VAL A 96 18.50 32.02 -21.32
CA VAL A 96 17.04 32.10 -21.16
C VAL A 96 16.40 30.98 -21.97
N GLU A 97 15.44 30.27 -21.38
CA GLU A 97 14.79 29.07 -21.95
C GLU A 97 15.80 28.03 -22.43
N GLN A 98 16.78 27.71 -21.57
CA GLN A 98 17.85 26.78 -21.92
C GLN A 98 17.38 25.34 -21.76
N LYS A 99 17.43 24.55 -22.85
CA LYS A 99 17.23 23.10 -22.80
C LYS A 99 18.43 22.44 -22.11
N LEU A 100 18.14 21.60 -21.12
CA LEU A 100 19.12 20.91 -20.29
C LEU A 100 18.89 19.41 -20.40
N ASP A 101 19.93 18.70 -20.82
CA ASP A 101 19.95 17.25 -20.93
C ASP A 101 20.56 16.66 -19.66
N TYR A 102 19.87 15.71 -19.04
CA TYR A 102 20.36 14.95 -17.89
C TYR A 102 20.15 13.45 -18.12
N SER A 103 20.09 13.04 -19.39
CA SER A 103 19.78 11.67 -19.83
C SER A 103 20.81 10.63 -19.37
N HIS A 104 22.02 11.08 -19.07
CA HIS A 104 23.08 10.26 -18.46
C HIS A 104 22.75 9.80 -17.02
N LEU A 105 21.81 10.47 -16.34
CA LEU A 105 21.33 10.12 -14.98
C LEU A 105 19.93 9.51 -14.99
N ALA A 106 19.03 10.06 -15.81
CA ALA A 106 17.66 9.58 -15.95
C ALA A 106 17.35 9.39 -17.44
N PRO A 107 17.16 8.15 -17.94
CA PRO A 107 17.05 7.89 -19.38
C PRO A 107 16.01 8.77 -20.08
N GLU A 108 16.39 9.32 -21.24
CA GLU A 108 15.60 10.28 -22.05
C GLU A 108 15.26 11.60 -21.31
N GLY A 109 15.83 11.82 -20.13
CA GLY A 109 15.54 12.93 -19.26
C GLY A 109 16.09 14.26 -19.78
N PHE A 110 15.20 15.23 -19.96
CA PHE A 110 15.56 16.61 -20.21
C PHE A 110 14.50 17.56 -19.64
N GLY A 111 14.85 18.84 -19.58
CA GLY A 111 13.88 19.91 -19.38
C GLY A 111 14.40 21.26 -19.82
N THR A 112 13.66 22.31 -19.49
CA THR A 112 13.98 23.68 -19.89
C THR A 112 13.99 24.56 -18.66
N ALA A 113 15.12 25.19 -18.36
CA ALA A 113 15.22 26.18 -17.31
C ALA A 113 14.87 27.57 -17.89
N ASP A 114 14.02 28.31 -17.18
CA ASP A 114 13.57 29.63 -17.65
C ASP A 114 14.73 30.64 -17.65
N LEU A 115 15.61 30.58 -16.64
CA LEU A 115 16.82 31.38 -16.56
C LEU A 115 17.95 30.58 -15.88
N LEU A 116 19.12 30.59 -16.51
CA LEU A 116 20.39 30.13 -15.95
C LEU A 116 21.40 31.27 -15.93
N ILE A 117 22.15 31.39 -14.84
CA ILE A 117 23.28 32.31 -14.76
C ILE A 117 24.49 31.57 -14.20
N VAL A 118 25.61 31.60 -14.92
CA VAL A 118 26.89 31.06 -14.44
C VAL A 118 27.82 32.23 -14.17
N SER A 119 28.24 32.40 -12.90
CA SER A 119 29.11 33.51 -12.50
C SER A 119 29.84 33.22 -11.19
N ASN A 120 31.14 33.51 -11.13
CA ASN A 120 32.00 33.39 -9.93
C ASN A 120 31.85 32.07 -9.15
N GLY A 121 31.84 30.93 -9.84
CA GLY A 121 31.69 29.62 -9.20
C GLY A 121 30.27 29.32 -8.68
N ILE A 122 29.28 30.15 -9.02
CA ILE A 122 27.87 29.96 -8.68
C ILE A 122 27.07 29.69 -9.96
N LEU A 123 26.25 28.65 -9.92
CA LEU A 123 25.22 28.35 -10.91
C LEU A 123 23.84 28.72 -10.35
N ASP A 124 23.24 29.76 -10.91
CA ASP A 124 21.87 30.16 -10.63
C ASP A 124 20.90 29.43 -11.57
N VAL A 125 19.92 28.74 -11.00
CA VAL A 125 18.83 28.10 -11.72
C VAL A 125 17.52 28.70 -11.25
N VAL A 126 16.82 29.41 -12.12
CA VAL A 126 15.54 30.05 -11.79
C VAL A 126 14.43 29.43 -12.64
N ASP A 127 13.36 29.00 -11.97
CA ASP A 127 12.13 28.49 -12.59
C ASP A 127 10.94 29.36 -12.14
N ALA A 128 10.28 29.95 -13.12
CA ALA A 128 9.05 30.70 -12.96
C ALA A 128 7.87 29.73 -12.85
N LYS A 129 7.02 29.95 -11.85
CA LYS A 129 5.81 29.16 -11.64
C LYS A 129 4.60 30.08 -11.60
N PHE A 130 3.77 30.02 -12.64
CA PHE A 130 2.57 30.87 -12.77
C PHE A 130 1.28 30.26 -12.20
N GLY A 131 1.39 29.03 -11.67
CA GLY A 131 0.29 28.32 -11.02
C GLY A 131 -0.12 28.91 -9.67
N ARG A 132 -1.24 28.41 -9.14
CA ARG A 132 -1.84 28.89 -7.88
C ARG A 132 -1.43 28.09 -6.65
N ASN A 133 -0.81 26.92 -6.83
CA ASN A 133 -0.28 26.11 -5.74
C ASN A 133 1.13 26.57 -5.42
N ARG A 134 1.43 26.78 -4.13
CA ARG A 134 2.78 27.16 -3.69
C ARG A 134 3.78 26.02 -3.98
N VAL A 135 4.96 26.38 -4.48
CA VAL A 135 6.08 25.49 -4.81
C VAL A 135 7.32 26.07 -4.16
N PHE A 136 8.03 25.25 -3.39
CA PHE A 136 9.26 25.64 -2.70
C PHE A 136 10.49 25.16 -3.48
N ALA A 137 11.60 25.88 -3.36
CA ALA A 137 12.89 25.50 -3.96
C ALA A 137 13.65 24.47 -3.11
N GLU A 138 13.38 24.43 -1.81
CA GLU A 138 14.01 23.50 -0.88
C GLU A 138 13.85 22.05 -1.35
N ASN A 139 14.99 21.39 -1.60
CA ASN A 139 15.08 20.03 -2.11
C ASN A 139 14.18 19.72 -3.33
N ASN A 140 13.92 20.72 -4.18
CA ASN A 140 13.06 20.55 -5.34
C ASN A 140 13.74 19.70 -6.43
N PRO A 141 13.21 18.51 -6.78
CA PRO A 141 13.88 17.62 -7.73
C PRO A 141 13.89 18.17 -9.15
N GLN A 142 12.92 19.00 -9.54
CA GLN A 142 12.93 19.65 -10.86
C GLN A 142 14.14 20.58 -10.99
N LEU A 143 14.39 21.42 -9.99
CA LEU A 143 15.51 22.35 -10.00
C LEU A 143 16.86 21.61 -9.89
N LYS A 144 16.94 20.55 -9.08
CA LYS A 144 18.14 19.71 -9.00
C LYS A 144 18.48 19.07 -10.35
N LEU A 145 17.48 18.59 -11.09
CA LEU A 145 17.66 18.06 -12.45
C LEU A 145 18.14 19.11 -13.45
N TYR A 146 17.59 20.32 -13.38
CA TYR A 146 18.09 21.45 -14.17
C TYR A 146 19.54 21.77 -13.81
N ALA A 147 19.87 21.86 -12.52
CA ALA A 147 21.24 22.08 -12.09
C ALA A 147 22.20 21.00 -12.60
N LEU A 148 21.82 19.73 -12.54
CA LEU A 148 22.62 18.62 -13.07
C LEU A 148 22.85 18.72 -14.58
N GLY A 149 21.79 19.00 -15.36
CA GLY A 149 21.95 19.20 -16.80
C GLY A 149 22.77 20.44 -17.16
N ALA A 150 22.70 21.50 -16.34
CA ALA A 150 23.55 22.68 -16.52
C ALA A 150 25.01 22.41 -16.14
N LEU A 151 25.27 21.60 -15.11
CA LEU A 151 26.61 21.17 -14.74
C LEU A 151 27.24 20.28 -15.82
N ASP A 152 26.48 19.39 -16.45
CA ASP A 152 26.96 18.60 -17.60
C ASP A 152 27.38 19.52 -18.77
N MET A 153 26.59 20.57 -19.02
CA MET A 153 26.85 21.53 -20.11
C MET A 153 27.99 22.52 -19.82
N PHE A 154 28.18 22.95 -18.56
CA PHE A 154 29.05 24.08 -18.22
C PHE A 154 30.16 23.76 -17.21
N GLY A 155 30.08 22.65 -16.48
CA GLY A 155 31.01 22.30 -15.41
C GLY A 155 32.45 22.06 -15.88
N PHE A 156 32.65 21.77 -17.16
CA PHE A 156 34.00 21.67 -17.75
C PHE A 156 34.60 23.03 -18.15
N LEU A 157 33.75 24.06 -18.30
CA LEU A 157 34.16 25.43 -18.66
C LEU A 157 34.34 26.31 -17.43
N TYR A 158 33.52 26.08 -16.40
CA TYR A 158 33.45 26.90 -15.19
C TYR A 158 33.65 26.04 -13.95
N ASP A 159 34.48 26.51 -13.02
CA ASP A 159 34.67 25.86 -11.71
C ASP A 159 33.49 26.19 -10.77
N ILE A 160 32.33 25.59 -11.06
CA ILE A 160 31.10 25.78 -10.29
C ILE A 160 31.22 24.99 -8.98
N LYS A 161 31.03 25.68 -7.84
CA LYS A 161 31.06 25.10 -6.49
C LYS A 161 29.70 25.08 -5.81
N THR A 162 28.87 26.08 -6.12
CA THR A 162 27.57 26.26 -5.48
C THR A 162 26.49 26.35 -6.54
N VAL A 163 25.37 25.68 -6.29
CA VAL A 163 24.15 25.82 -7.07
C VAL A 163 23.12 26.58 -6.23
N ARG A 164 22.58 27.67 -6.75
CA ARG A 164 21.46 28.41 -6.17
C ARG A 164 20.22 28.18 -7.02
N MET A 165 19.25 27.51 -6.45
CA MET A 165 18.01 27.12 -7.10
C MET A 165 16.88 28.00 -6.58
N THR A 166 16.12 28.64 -7.48
CA THR A 166 15.08 29.58 -7.11
C THR A 166 13.78 29.26 -7.83
N ILE A 167 12.68 29.21 -7.07
CA ILE A 167 11.31 29.26 -7.58
C ILE A 167 10.80 30.70 -7.45
N CYS A 168 10.34 31.27 -8.56
CA CYS A 168 9.65 32.56 -8.57
C CYS A 168 8.15 32.34 -8.87
N GLN A 169 7.26 32.71 -7.96
CA GLN A 169 5.80 32.62 -8.10
C GLN A 169 5.13 33.99 -7.99
N PRO A 170 5.15 34.79 -9.07
CA PRO A 170 4.64 36.16 -9.04
C PRO A 170 3.17 36.30 -8.62
N ARG A 171 2.32 35.33 -8.96
CA ARG A 171 0.89 35.36 -8.61
C ARG A 171 0.66 35.28 -7.09
N LEU A 172 1.55 34.58 -6.39
CA LEU A 172 1.45 34.33 -4.95
C LEU A 172 2.36 35.25 -4.13
N ASP A 173 3.05 36.20 -4.78
CA ASP A 173 4.10 37.02 -4.18
C ASP A 173 5.11 36.17 -3.38
N HIS A 174 5.54 35.08 -4.00
CA HIS A 174 6.33 34.04 -3.34
C HIS A 174 7.61 33.77 -4.12
N ILE A 175 8.75 34.01 -3.49
CA ILE A 175 10.07 33.63 -3.99
C ILE A 175 10.69 32.71 -2.94
N SER A 176 11.18 31.57 -3.39
CA SER A 176 11.86 30.59 -2.55
C SER A 176 13.18 30.24 -3.20
N SER A 177 14.27 30.30 -2.44
CA SER A 177 15.61 29.96 -2.89
C SER A 177 16.21 28.90 -1.98
N PHE A 178 17.00 28.00 -2.56
CA PHE A 178 17.72 26.95 -1.88
C PHE A 178 19.10 26.80 -2.49
N GLU A 179 20.12 26.73 -1.64
CA GLU A 179 21.52 26.60 -2.05
C GLU A 179 22.06 25.25 -1.60
N LEU A 180 22.89 24.65 -2.45
CA LEU A 180 23.66 23.45 -2.15
C LEU A 180 25.01 23.48 -2.85
N SER A 181 25.96 22.74 -2.31
CA SER A 181 27.23 22.49 -3.00
C SER A 181 27.03 21.55 -4.19
N VAL A 182 27.92 21.62 -5.17
CA VAL A 182 27.95 20.68 -6.29
C VAL A 182 28.16 19.24 -5.79
N ASP A 183 28.99 19.05 -4.77
CA ASP A 183 29.26 17.73 -4.19
C ASP A 183 27.98 17.09 -3.61
N GLU A 184 27.17 17.85 -2.85
CA GLU A 184 25.88 17.38 -2.34
C GLU A 184 24.88 17.07 -3.46
N LEU A 185 24.89 17.85 -4.53
CA LEU A 185 24.02 17.61 -5.68
C LEU A 185 24.38 16.33 -6.42
N ILE A 186 25.68 16.09 -6.62
CA ILE A 186 26.20 14.88 -7.28
C ILE A 186 26.00 13.64 -6.40
N ASP A 187 26.17 13.77 -5.08
CA ASP A 187 25.87 12.67 -4.15
C ASP A 187 24.39 12.25 -4.24
N TRP A 188 23.47 13.21 -4.23
CA TRP A 188 22.04 12.93 -4.47
C TRP A 188 21.80 12.29 -5.85
N ALA A 189 22.51 12.76 -6.89
CA ALA A 189 22.37 12.23 -8.24
C ALA A 189 22.75 10.75 -8.32
N GLU A 190 23.86 10.35 -7.68
CA GLU A 190 24.37 8.98 -7.74
C GLU A 190 23.67 8.04 -6.74
N THR A 191 23.33 8.52 -5.54
CA THR A 191 22.79 7.68 -4.46
C THR A 191 21.27 7.49 -4.52
N GLU A 192 20.52 8.49 -4.99
CA GLU A 192 19.05 8.47 -5.00
C GLU A 192 18.49 8.57 -6.42
N LEU A 193 18.84 9.61 -7.16
CA LEU A 193 18.21 9.91 -8.45
C LEU A 193 18.37 8.77 -9.45
N LYS A 194 19.60 8.35 -9.71
CA LYS A 194 19.94 7.35 -10.73
C LYS A 194 19.31 5.97 -10.48
N PRO A 195 19.36 5.37 -9.27
CA PRO A 195 18.68 4.11 -9.02
C PRO A 195 17.14 4.23 -9.14
N LEU A 196 16.55 5.33 -8.66
CA LEU A 196 15.10 5.54 -8.76
C LEU A 196 14.63 5.79 -10.19
N ALA A 197 15.40 6.56 -10.97
CA ALA A 197 15.15 6.81 -12.38
C ALA A 197 15.20 5.51 -13.20
N ALA A 198 16.15 4.60 -12.89
CA ALA A 198 16.24 3.30 -13.55
C ALA A 198 15.00 2.42 -13.29
N LEU A 199 14.49 2.40 -12.06
CA LEU A 199 13.23 1.70 -11.72
C LEU A 199 12.05 2.34 -12.45
N ALA A 200 11.94 3.68 -12.40
CA ALA A 200 10.84 4.40 -13.02
C ALA A 200 10.79 4.20 -14.53
N PHE A 201 11.97 4.22 -15.18
CA PHE A 201 12.07 3.99 -16.62
C PHE A 201 11.63 2.59 -17.02
N LYS A 202 11.84 1.58 -16.17
CA LYS A 202 11.38 0.20 -16.40
C LYS A 202 9.93 -0.03 -15.98
N GLY A 203 9.33 0.89 -15.22
CA GLY A 203 8.02 0.68 -14.59
C GLY A 203 8.08 -0.29 -13.41
N GLU A 204 9.24 -0.44 -12.79
CA GLU A 204 9.49 -1.26 -11.61
C GLU A 204 9.42 -0.40 -10.33
N GLY A 205 9.49 -1.03 -9.16
CA GLY A 205 9.38 -0.38 -7.85
C GLY A 205 8.00 -0.55 -7.22
N GLU A 206 7.71 0.28 -6.21
CA GLU A 206 6.48 0.19 -5.43
C GLU A 206 5.50 1.32 -5.78
N PHE A 207 4.21 1.00 -5.81
CA PHE A 207 3.18 2.04 -5.91
C PHE A 207 2.99 2.69 -4.54
N ILE A 208 3.47 3.91 -4.40
CA ILE A 208 3.36 4.69 -3.16
C ILE A 208 2.28 5.76 -3.33
N ALA A 209 1.31 5.81 -2.41
CA ALA A 209 0.32 6.88 -2.37
C ALA A 209 0.87 8.10 -1.61
N GLY A 210 0.58 9.31 -2.09
CA GLY A 210 0.99 10.55 -1.43
C GLY A 210 0.58 11.81 -2.19
N ASP A 211 1.13 12.96 -1.80
CA ASP A 211 0.79 14.27 -2.39
C ASP A 211 0.97 14.34 -3.91
N HIS A 212 1.92 13.58 -4.44
CA HIS A 212 2.22 13.49 -5.86
C HIS A 212 1.06 12.87 -6.67
N CYS A 213 0.18 12.10 -6.03
CA CYS A 213 -0.97 11.45 -6.67
C CYS A 213 -1.95 12.45 -7.30
N LYS A 214 -2.02 13.70 -6.82
CA LYS A 214 -2.93 14.71 -7.39
C LYS A 214 -2.60 15.06 -8.85
N TYR A 215 -1.36 14.85 -9.26
CA TYR A 215 -0.87 15.11 -10.63
C TYR A 215 -0.69 13.84 -11.47
N CYS A 216 -0.96 12.66 -10.92
CA CYS A 216 -0.87 11.40 -11.65
C CYS A 216 -2.09 11.19 -12.54
N ARG A 217 -1.91 10.75 -13.79
CA ARG A 217 -3.04 10.46 -14.70
C ARG A 217 -3.87 9.26 -14.23
N ALA A 218 -3.25 8.27 -13.59
CA ALA A 218 -3.93 7.10 -13.02
C ALA A 218 -4.69 7.38 -11.71
N ARG A 219 -4.70 8.63 -11.21
CA ARG A 219 -5.16 9.00 -9.86
C ARG A 219 -6.58 8.58 -9.49
N SER A 220 -7.47 8.38 -10.48
CA SER A 220 -8.87 7.97 -10.27
C SER A 220 -9.05 6.44 -10.25
N GLN A 221 -8.08 5.68 -10.76
CA GLN A 221 -8.16 4.22 -10.91
C GLN A 221 -7.01 3.48 -10.18
N CYS A 222 -6.12 4.21 -9.51
CA CYS A 222 -4.95 3.66 -8.83
C CYS A 222 -5.35 2.85 -7.59
N ARG A 223 -5.01 1.56 -7.58
CA ARG A 223 -5.24 0.64 -6.45
C ARG A 223 -4.54 1.11 -5.17
N ALA A 224 -3.24 1.43 -5.25
CA ALA A 224 -2.48 1.87 -4.07
C ALA A 224 -3.06 3.13 -3.41
N ARG A 225 -3.60 4.06 -4.22
CA ARG A 225 -4.29 5.25 -3.71
C ARG A 225 -5.64 4.89 -3.06
N ALA A 226 -6.38 3.95 -3.63
CA ALA A 226 -7.62 3.46 -3.05
C ALA A 226 -7.39 2.77 -1.70
N ASP A 227 -6.37 1.91 -1.62
CA ASP A 227 -6.02 1.17 -0.40
C ASP A 227 -5.55 2.14 0.70
N ALA A 228 -4.70 3.12 0.39
CA ALA A 228 -4.29 4.16 1.34
C ALA A 228 -5.46 4.99 1.89
N ASN A 229 -6.43 5.35 1.03
CA ASN A 229 -7.63 6.06 1.48
C ASN A 229 -8.56 5.16 2.31
N LEU A 230 -8.63 3.86 2.02
CA LEU A 230 -9.41 2.91 2.81
C LEU A 230 -8.84 2.76 4.23
N GLU A 231 -7.51 2.75 4.38
CA GLU A 231 -6.88 2.75 5.71
C GLU A 231 -7.20 4.02 6.50
N LEU A 232 -7.23 5.20 5.86
CA LEU A 232 -7.67 6.44 6.52
C LEU A 232 -9.13 6.35 6.98
N ALA A 233 -10.00 5.75 6.17
CA ALA A 233 -11.40 5.55 6.54
C ALA A 233 -11.54 4.71 7.83
N LYS A 234 -10.66 3.73 8.08
CA LYS A 234 -10.66 2.96 9.33
C LYS A 234 -10.40 3.81 10.58
N LEU A 235 -9.77 4.98 10.44
CA LEU A 235 -9.54 5.91 11.56
C LEU A 235 -10.79 6.73 11.90
N ASP A 236 -11.58 7.12 10.89
CA ASP A 236 -12.84 7.86 11.07
C ASP A 236 -13.98 6.96 11.56
N PHE A 237 -13.96 5.68 11.17
CA PHE A 237 -14.84 4.67 11.76
C PHE A 237 -14.22 4.15 13.05
N LYS A 238 -14.34 4.92 14.14
CA LYS A 238 -14.10 4.42 15.49
C LYS A 238 -15.12 3.32 15.76
N LYS A 239 -14.80 2.09 15.35
CA LYS A 239 -15.65 0.93 15.59
C LYS A 239 -15.84 0.82 17.10
N PRO A 240 -17.07 0.58 17.59
CA PRO A 240 -17.29 0.36 19.00
C PRO A 240 -16.35 -0.75 19.51
N ASP A 241 -15.98 -0.69 20.79
CA ASP A 241 -15.08 -1.68 21.41
C ASP A 241 -15.67 -3.11 21.38
N LEU A 242 -16.97 -3.23 21.09
CA LEU A 242 -17.70 -4.49 20.94
C LEU A 242 -18.24 -4.60 19.51
N LEU A 243 -18.23 -5.82 18.98
CA LEU A 243 -18.92 -6.15 17.72
C LEU A 243 -20.42 -5.95 17.87
N THR A 244 -21.09 -5.49 16.80
CA THR A 244 -22.57 -5.51 16.75
C THR A 244 -23.08 -6.94 16.58
N ASP A 245 -24.37 -7.17 16.82
CA ASP A 245 -24.99 -8.48 16.63
C ASP A 245 -24.89 -8.95 15.17
N GLU A 246 -24.98 -8.03 14.20
CA GLU A 246 -24.79 -8.33 12.78
C GLU A 246 -23.33 -8.70 12.46
N GLU A 247 -22.36 -7.99 13.05
CA GLU A 247 -20.95 -8.34 12.90
C GLU A 247 -20.66 -9.71 13.53
N MET A 248 -21.23 -10.01 14.69
CA MET A 248 -21.12 -11.31 15.36
C MET A 248 -21.72 -12.43 14.51
N ALA A 249 -22.90 -12.22 13.92
CA ALA A 249 -23.53 -13.19 13.02
C ALA A 249 -22.66 -13.44 11.77
N GLY A 250 -22.07 -12.38 11.20
CA GLY A 250 -21.13 -12.50 10.09
C GLY A 250 -19.88 -13.32 10.45
N VAL A 251 -19.33 -13.11 11.64
CA VAL A 251 -18.19 -13.89 12.16
C VAL A 251 -18.57 -15.36 12.36
N LEU A 252 -19.75 -15.66 12.93
CA LEU A 252 -20.20 -17.03 13.16
C LEU A 252 -20.33 -17.85 11.86
N VAL A 253 -20.75 -17.22 10.76
CA VAL A 253 -20.77 -17.86 9.44
C VAL A 253 -19.36 -18.22 8.98
N GLN A 254 -18.40 -17.30 9.13
CA GLN A 254 -17.02 -17.52 8.71
C GLN A 254 -16.27 -18.52 9.60
N VAL A 255 -16.54 -18.53 10.91
CA VAL A 255 -15.89 -19.44 11.86
C VAL A 255 -16.17 -20.90 11.53
N ASN A 256 -17.42 -21.24 11.20
CA ASN A 256 -17.79 -22.61 10.83
C ASN A 256 -17.02 -23.09 9.60
N GLU A 257 -16.91 -22.24 8.58
CA GLU A 257 -16.17 -22.55 7.35
C GLU A 257 -14.66 -22.63 7.61
N LEU A 258 -14.12 -21.70 8.41
CA LEU A 258 -12.70 -21.69 8.77
C LEU A 258 -12.31 -22.95 9.56
N GLU A 259 -13.16 -23.40 10.48
CA GLU A 259 -12.91 -24.63 11.24
C GLU A 259 -12.94 -25.87 10.34
N ALA A 260 -13.91 -25.94 9.42
CA ALA A 260 -13.99 -27.03 8.44
C ALA A 260 -12.75 -27.04 7.54
N TRP A 261 -12.39 -25.90 6.97
CA TRP A 261 -11.21 -25.76 6.12
C TRP A 261 -9.91 -26.07 6.88
N ALA A 262 -9.77 -25.63 8.13
CA ALA A 262 -8.60 -25.95 8.95
C ALA A 262 -8.45 -27.47 9.17
N LYS A 263 -9.56 -28.19 9.41
CA LYS A 263 -9.57 -29.66 9.49
C LYS A 263 -9.16 -30.28 8.15
N ASP A 264 -9.69 -29.79 7.04
CA ASP A 264 -9.34 -30.30 5.70
C ASP A 264 -7.86 -30.09 5.36
N VAL A 265 -7.31 -28.91 5.69
CA VAL A 265 -5.89 -28.59 5.54
C VAL A 265 -5.05 -29.56 6.37
N TRP A 266 -5.44 -29.83 7.62
CA TRP A 266 -4.74 -30.77 8.49
C TRP A 266 -4.74 -32.20 7.89
N VAL A 267 -5.91 -32.69 7.49
CA VAL A 267 -6.07 -34.03 6.89
C VAL A 267 -5.28 -34.15 5.58
N TYR A 268 -5.29 -33.11 4.74
CA TYR A 268 -4.47 -33.06 3.53
C TYR A 268 -2.99 -33.11 3.86
N ALA A 269 -2.53 -32.28 4.80
CA ALA A 269 -1.13 -32.20 5.19
C ALA A 269 -0.63 -33.54 5.75
N GLU A 270 -1.41 -34.21 6.61
CA GLU A 270 -1.09 -35.55 7.12
C GLU A 270 -1.01 -36.58 5.99
N LYS A 271 -2.02 -36.66 5.13
CA LYS A 271 -2.04 -37.63 4.01
C LYS A 271 -0.88 -37.43 3.05
N ALA A 272 -0.56 -36.19 2.69
CA ALA A 272 0.55 -35.88 1.81
C ALA A 272 1.91 -36.09 2.50
N ALA A 273 2.02 -35.85 3.80
CA ALA A 273 3.22 -36.17 4.56
C ALA A 273 3.48 -37.70 4.60
N ILE A 274 2.42 -38.50 4.79
CA ILE A 274 2.49 -39.97 4.88
C ILE A 274 2.72 -40.61 3.51
N ASN A 275 1.90 -40.26 2.51
CA ASN A 275 1.86 -40.98 1.24
C ASN A 275 2.82 -40.41 0.19
N GLN A 276 3.17 -39.13 0.28
CA GLN A 276 3.95 -38.41 -0.74
C GLN A 276 5.28 -37.87 -0.20
N SER A 277 5.62 -38.18 1.06
CA SER A 277 6.84 -37.71 1.74
C SER A 277 6.99 -36.18 1.78
N LYS A 278 5.89 -35.43 1.68
CA LYS A 278 5.90 -33.96 1.72
C LYS A 278 6.25 -33.45 3.13
N ARG A 279 6.88 -32.27 3.23
CA ARG A 279 7.33 -31.66 4.49
C ARG A 279 6.93 -30.18 4.54
N TRP A 280 6.56 -29.72 5.73
CA TRP A 280 6.26 -28.31 6.01
C TRP A 280 7.17 -27.80 7.14
N PRO A 281 7.74 -26.58 7.03
CA PRO A 281 8.55 -25.99 8.09
C PRO A 281 7.80 -25.96 9.43
N GLY A 282 8.46 -26.40 10.51
CA GLY A 282 7.88 -26.44 11.86
C GLY A 282 7.09 -27.71 12.20
N TYR A 283 6.85 -28.61 11.24
CA TYR A 283 6.07 -29.84 11.45
C TYR A 283 6.90 -31.10 11.18
N LYS A 284 6.65 -32.16 11.94
CA LYS A 284 7.26 -33.49 11.74
C LYS A 284 6.22 -34.60 11.85
N LEU A 285 6.41 -35.66 11.06
CA LEU A 285 5.64 -36.88 11.19
C LEU A 285 6.09 -37.65 12.45
N ILE A 286 5.14 -38.03 13.29
CA ILE A 286 5.38 -38.82 14.49
C ILE A 286 4.57 -40.11 14.43
N THR A 287 5.06 -41.16 15.09
CA THR A 287 4.26 -42.36 15.34
C THR A 287 3.33 -42.11 16.52
N VAL A 288 2.02 -42.13 16.28
CA VAL A 288 1.03 -42.15 17.35
C VAL A 288 1.01 -43.57 17.92
N LYS A 289 1.35 -43.75 19.21
CA LYS A 289 1.29 -45.06 19.85
C LYS A 289 -0.16 -45.53 19.88
N GLY A 290 -0.46 -46.67 19.23
CA GLY A 290 -1.75 -47.34 19.38
C GLY A 290 -1.98 -47.73 20.83
N LYS A 291 -3.22 -47.64 21.31
CA LYS A 291 -3.60 -48.15 22.63
C LYS A 291 -3.34 -49.67 22.65
N ARG A 292 -2.62 -50.17 23.67
CA ARG A 292 -2.42 -51.61 23.85
C ARG A 292 -3.78 -52.27 23.99
N LYS A 293 -3.99 -53.38 23.29
CA LYS A 293 -5.15 -54.26 23.42
C LYS A 293 -4.63 -55.63 23.86
N TYR A 294 -5.40 -56.32 24.69
CA TYR A 294 -5.13 -57.71 25.02
C TYR A 294 -5.33 -58.59 23.78
N THR A 295 -4.44 -59.56 23.57
CA THR A 295 -4.44 -60.42 22.39
C THR A 295 -5.33 -61.66 22.56
N ASP A 296 -5.43 -62.14 23.81
CA ASP A 296 -6.27 -63.27 24.21
C ASP A 296 -6.64 -63.05 25.67
N GLU A 297 -7.87 -62.58 25.91
CA GLU A 297 -8.35 -62.20 27.24
C GLU A 297 -8.44 -63.41 28.18
N ALA A 298 -8.69 -64.62 27.65
CA ALA A 298 -8.83 -65.84 28.46
C ALA A 298 -7.47 -66.32 29.01
N GLN A 299 -6.44 -66.38 28.15
CA GLN A 299 -5.08 -66.74 28.61
C GLN A 299 -4.50 -65.70 29.58
N ILE A 300 -4.87 -64.44 29.42
CA ILE A 300 -4.43 -63.37 30.32
C ILE A 300 -5.09 -63.52 31.68
N ALA A 301 -6.41 -63.74 31.71
CA ALA A 301 -7.15 -64.03 32.93
C ALA A 301 -6.57 -65.24 33.68
N GLU A 302 -6.36 -66.37 33.00
CA GLU A 302 -5.78 -67.58 33.60
C GLU A 302 -4.42 -67.30 34.25
N ARG A 303 -3.53 -66.58 33.56
CA ARG A 303 -2.20 -66.24 34.10
C ARG A 303 -2.25 -65.29 35.28
N VAL A 304 -3.19 -64.34 35.29
CA VAL A 304 -3.34 -63.39 36.40
C VAL A 304 -3.95 -64.09 37.62
N LEU A 305 -4.94 -64.97 37.44
CA LEU A 305 -5.52 -65.77 38.52
C LEU A 305 -4.50 -66.76 39.11
N ALA A 306 -3.66 -67.38 38.27
CA ALA A 306 -2.60 -68.28 38.70
C ALA A 306 -1.48 -67.59 39.52
N ALA A 307 -1.37 -66.26 39.46
CA ALA A 307 -0.42 -65.48 40.25
C ALA A 307 -0.83 -65.34 41.73
N GLY A 308 -2.02 -65.82 42.12
CA GLY A 308 -2.41 -66.10 43.51
C GLY A 308 -3.03 -64.93 44.29
N ASP A 309 -2.84 -63.69 43.85
CA ASP A 309 -3.30 -62.48 44.56
C ASP A 309 -4.50 -61.77 43.90
N TYR A 310 -5.09 -62.36 42.86
CA TYR A 310 -6.19 -61.76 42.09
C TYR A 310 -7.34 -62.75 41.91
N LYS A 311 -8.57 -62.25 41.94
CA LYS A 311 -9.81 -62.99 41.68
C LYS A 311 -10.40 -62.59 40.33
N GLU A 312 -11.38 -63.34 39.84
CA GLU A 312 -12.05 -63.02 38.57
C GLU A 312 -12.68 -61.62 38.56
N GLU A 313 -13.20 -61.19 39.71
CA GLU A 313 -13.74 -59.85 39.94
C GLU A 313 -12.68 -58.73 39.85
N ASP A 314 -11.39 -59.05 39.99
CA ASP A 314 -10.27 -58.10 39.86
C ASP A 314 -9.80 -57.93 38.40
N ILE A 315 -10.16 -58.87 37.52
CA ILE A 315 -9.69 -58.94 36.11
C ILE A 315 -10.81 -58.69 35.09
N TYR A 316 -12.06 -58.94 35.46
CA TYR A 316 -13.24 -58.71 34.63
C TYR A 316 -14.16 -57.70 35.30
N THR A 317 -14.50 -56.63 34.58
CA THR A 317 -15.53 -55.69 35.00
C THR A 317 -16.90 -56.20 34.54
N VAL A 318 -17.85 -56.36 35.46
CA VAL A 318 -19.25 -56.62 35.13
C VAL A 318 -19.97 -55.28 35.04
N ASP A 319 -20.02 -54.71 33.84
CA ASP A 319 -20.74 -53.48 33.58
C ASP A 319 -22.20 -53.77 33.16
N LEU A 320 -23.12 -52.92 33.63
CA LEU A 320 -24.48 -52.92 33.10
C LEU A 320 -24.44 -52.53 31.62
N ILE A 321 -25.05 -53.33 30.76
CA ILE A 321 -25.08 -53.02 29.32
C ILE A 321 -25.76 -51.67 29.06
N GLY A 322 -25.25 -50.93 28.09
CA GLY A 322 -25.77 -49.60 27.75
C GLY A 322 -27.25 -49.65 27.31
N ILE A 323 -27.95 -48.52 27.46
CA ILE A 323 -29.41 -48.39 27.22
C ILE A 323 -29.83 -49.06 25.90
N THR A 324 -29.13 -48.80 24.80
CA THR A 324 -29.47 -49.40 23.50
C THR A 324 -29.40 -50.93 23.49
N ALA A 325 -28.38 -51.52 24.10
CA ALA A 325 -28.23 -52.98 24.18
C ALA A 325 -29.26 -53.58 25.15
N MET A 326 -29.55 -52.90 26.26
CA MET A 326 -30.59 -53.30 27.21
C MET A 326 -32.00 -53.26 26.60
N THR A 327 -32.30 -52.23 25.80
CA THR A 327 -33.54 -52.11 25.05
C THR A 327 -33.69 -53.23 24.01
N HIS A 328 -32.60 -53.62 23.34
CA HIS A 328 -32.61 -54.76 22.43
C HIS A 328 -32.87 -56.09 23.14
N LEU A 329 -32.31 -56.29 24.35
CA LEU A 329 -32.46 -57.52 25.13
C LEU A 329 -33.89 -57.70 25.66
N LEU A 330 -34.46 -56.66 26.26
CA LEU A 330 -35.79 -56.71 26.90
C LEU A 330 -36.93 -56.44 25.90
N GLY A 331 -36.62 -55.78 24.78
CA GLY A 331 -37.61 -55.18 23.89
C GLY A 331 -38.23 -53.91 24.48
N GLN A 332 -38.63 -52.99 23.61
CA GLN A 332 -39.07 -51.63 24.00
C GLN A 332 -40.15 -51.63 25.10
N LYS A 333 -41.15 -52.53 25.01
CA LYS A 333 -42.27 -52.56 25.97
C LYS A 333 -41.84 -52.96 27.38
N GLN A 334 -41.01 -53.99 27.52
CA GLN A 334 -40.53 -54.42 28.84
C GLN A 334 -39.49 -53.44 29.38
N PHE A 335 -38.62 -52.90 28.52
CA PHE A 335 -37.65 -51.87 28.92
C PHE A 335 -38.36 -50.67 29.55
N THR A 336 -39.38 -50.12 28.88
CA THR A 336 -40.15 -48.99 29.41
C THR A 336 -40.90 -49.36 30.70
N SER A 337 -41.48 -50.55 30.79
CA SER A 337 -42.23 -50.97 31.98
C SER A 337 -41.36 -51.21 33.22
N LEU A 338 -40.10 -51.62 33.04
CA LEU A 338 -39.25 -52.09 34.14
C LEU A 338 -38.17 -51.08 34.55
N LEU A 339 -37.72 -50.22 33.62
CA LEU A 339 -36.50 -49.44 33.79
C LEU A 339 -36.69 -47.93 33.53
N SER A 340 -37.86 -47.48 33.08
CA SER A 340 -38.08 -46.07 32.73
C SER A 340 -37.97 -45.13 33.93
N ASP A 341 -38.32 -45.61 35.14
CA ASP A 341 -38.18 -44.90 36.42
C ASP A 341 -36.71 -44.86 36.92
N LEU A 342 -35.83 -45.66 36.31
CA LEU A 342 -34.41 -45.76 36.65
C LEU A 342 -33.50 -45.13 35.59
N CYS A 343 -34.07 -44.55 34.52
CA CYS A 343 -33.34 -43.88 33.45
C CYS A 343 -33.60 -42.37 33.48
N VAL A 344 -32.56 -41.57 33.67
CA VAL A 344 -32.66 -40.10 33.58
C VAL A 344 -32.14 -39.65 32.22
N ALA A 345 -32.99 -39.01 31.42
CA ALA A 345 -32.53 -38.29 30.25
C ALA A 345 -31.72 -37.06 30.75
N PRO A 346 -30.47 -36.86 30.29
CA PRO A 346 -29.76 -35.64 30.63
C PRO A 346 -30.56 -34.44 30.11
N PRO A 347 -30.64 -33.33 30.87
CA PRO A 347 -31.41 -32.17 30.47
C PRO A 347 -30.94 -31.66 29.10
N SER A 348 -31.89 -31.47 28.18
CA SER A 348 -31.59 -30.94 26.85
C SER A 348 -31.02 -29.53 27.00
N ARG A 349 -29.80 -29.30 26.52
CA ARG A 349 -29.17 -27.97 26.56
C ARG A 349 -29.40 -27.25 25.23
N PRO A 350 -29.79 -25.97 25.25
CA PRO A 350 -29.85 -25.19 24.03
C PRO A 350 -28.46 -25.05 23.40
N GLY A 351 -28.44 -25.05 22.07
CA GLY A 351 -27.24 -24.81 21.27
C GLY A 351 -27.60 -23.97 20.05
N LEU A 352 -26.65 -23.16 19.59
CA LEU A 352 -26.83 -22.35 18.39
C LEU A 352 -26.77 -23.22 17.13
N ALA A 353 -27.62 -22.92 16.17
CA ALA A 353 -27.64 -23.53 14.85
C ALA A 353 -27.91 -22.46 13.78
N VAL A 354 -27.60 -22.75 12.52
CA VAL A 354 -27.95 -21.89 11.39
C VAL A 354 -29.45 -21.92 11.11
N GLU A 355 -30.01 -20.86 10.54
CA GLU A 355 -31.46 -20.77 10.26
C GLU A 355 -31.97 -21.87 9.31
N SER A 356 -31.09 -22.40 8.45
CA SER A 356 -31.42 -23.52 7.56
C SER A 356 -31.48 -24.88 8.25
N ASP A 357 -31.12 -24.96 9.54
CA ASP A 357 -31.25 -26.17 10.33
C ASP A 357 -32.73 -26.54 10.51
N LYS A 358 -33.07 -27.79 10.21
CA LYS A 358 -34.46 -28.27 10.23
C LYS A 358 -35.00 -28.54 11.63
N ARG A 359 -34.15 -28.53 12.66
CA ARG A 359 -34.56 -28.78 14.05
C ARG A 359 -35.42 -27.61 14.54
N LYS A 360 -36.48 -27.92 15.30
CA LYS A 360 -37.37 -26.89 15.88
C LYS A 360 -36.54 -25.92 16.72
N GLU A 361 -36.75 -24.62 16.50
CA GLU A 361 -36.11 -23.58 17.29
C GLU A 361 -36.43 -23.77 18.78
N TRP A 362 -35.39 -23.65 19.60
CA TRP A 362 -35.53 -23.80 21.03
C TRP A 362 -36.23 -22.57 21.63
N ASN A 363 -37.33 -22.80 22.35
CA ASN A 363 -38.08 -21.75 23.02
C ASN A 363 -37.92 -21.88 24.55
N PRO A 364 -37.42 -20.85 25.25
CA PRO A 364 -37.26 -20.86 26.71
C PRO A 364 -38.55 -21.17 27.48
N ILE A 365 -39.71 -20.76 26.96
CA ILE A 365 -41.02 -20.99 27.59
C ILE A 365 -41.45 -22.45 27.46
N ASP A 366 -41.19 -23.07 26.30
CA ASP A 366 -41.47 -24.50 26.08
C ASP A 366 -40.56 -25.36 26.97
N ALA A 367 -39.28 -24.97 27.12
CA ALA A 367 -38.32 -25.65 27.99
C ALA A 367 -38.70 -25.56 29.47
N ALA A 368 -39.09 -24.36 29.95
CA ALA A 368 -39.55 -24.19 31.32
C ALA A 368 -40.82 -25.00 31.62
N LYS A 369 -41.76 -25.10 30.66
CA LYS A 369 -42.95 -25.95 30.82
C LYS A 369 -42.61 -27.43 30.93
N ALA A 370 -41.68 -27.92 30.10
CA ALA A 370 -41.21 -29.30 30.17
C ALA A 370 -40.53 -29.60 31.51
N ASP A 371 -39.68 -28.69 32.03
CA ASP A 371 -39.04 -28.85 33.34
C ASP A 371 -40.05 -28.85 34.52
N PHE A 372 -41.22 -28.20 34.37
CA PHE A 372 -42.31 -28.24 35.36
C PHE A 372 -43.17 -29.52 35.26
N GLU A 373 -43.26 -30.13 34.08
CA GLU A 373 -44.00 -31.39 33.87
C GLU A 373 -43.19 -32.62 34.31
N ASP A 374 -41.86 -32.61 34.17
CA ASP A 374 -40.96 -33.69 34.63
C ASP A 374 -40.65 -33.63 36.15
N GLY A 375 -41.08 -32.57 36.84
CA GLY A 375 -40.87 -32.35 38.27
C GLY A 375 -42.01 -32.75 39.21
N LEU A 376 -43.04 -33.44 38.71
CA LEU A 376 -44.21 -33.94 39.46
C LEU A 376 -44.24 -35.46 39.61
#